data_AF-A0AAP5HJC6-F1
#
_entry.id   AF-A0AAP5HJC6-F1
#
_cell.length_a   1.000
_cell.length_b   1.000
_cell.length_c   1.000
_cell.angle_alpha   90.00
_cell.angle_beta   90.00
_cell.angle_gamma   90.00
#
_symmetry.space_group_name_H-M   'P 1'
#
loop_
_entity.id
_entity.type
_entity.pdbx_description
1 polymer ?
#
loop_
_entity_poly.entity_id
_entity_poly.type
_entity_poly.pdbx_seq_one_letter_code
_entity_poly.pdbx_strand_id
1 'polypeptide(L)' 'MSAQPADQQVEDTTLDAEITGIVSILMEEHGSEAAALRALAHDFIVLLADADRSVSRGFLRGLFSQGARPIPEKES' A
#
# COMPACT_ATOMS: atom_id res chain seq x y z
N MET A 1 25.14 -22.43 -37.43
CA MET A 1 24.13 -21.80 -36.56
C MET A 1 24.65 -21.92 -35.13
N SER A 2 25.19 -20.84 -34.55
CA SER A 2 25.69 -20.83 -33.17
C SER A 2 24.53 -20.45 -32.26
N ALA A 3 24.24 -21.26 -31.24
CA ALA A 3 23.18 -20.99 -30.27
C ALA A 3 23.61 -19.83 -29.36
N GLN A 4 22.75 -18.81 -29.23
CA GLN A 4 22.94 -17.75 -28.23
C GLN A 4 22.77 -18.35 -26.81
N PRO A 5 23.59 -17.94 -25.83
CA PRO A 5 23.48 -18.46 -24.46
C PRO A 5 22.15 -17.99 -23.86
N ALA A 6 21.38 -18.95 -23.34
CA ALA A 6 19.99 -18.79 -22.93
C ALA A 6 19.80 -18.22 -21.50
N ASP A 7 20.80 -17.54 -20.93
CA ASP A 7 20.80 -17.20 -19.48
C ASP A 7 21.22 -15.74 -19.19
N GLN A 8 20.88 -14.79 -20.07
CA GLN A 8 20.89 -13.38 -19.65
C GLN A 8 19.60 -13.09 -18.87
N GLN A 9 19.64 -13.34 -17.55
CA GLN A 9 18.67 -12.76 -16.62
C GLN A 9 18.84 -11.24 -16.70
N VAL A 10 17.89 -10.57 -17.35
CA VAL A 10 17.84 -9.10 -17.37
C VAL A 10 17.47 -8.67 -15.97
N GLU A 11 18.43 -8.10 -15.23
CA GLU A 11 18.14 -7.41 -13.97
C GLU A 11 17.12 -6.32 -14.23
N ASP A 12 15.97 -6.40 -13.56
CA ASP A 12 14.92 -5.41 -13.68
C ASP A 12 15.28 -4.16 -12.87
N THR A 13 16.14 -3.34 -13.46
CA THR A 13 16.62 -2.07 -12.91
C THR A 13 15.51 -1.01 -12.75
N THR A 14 14.29 -1.29 -13.21
CA THR A 14 13.17 -0.34 -13.14
C THR A 14 12.70 -0.11 -11.71
N LEU A 15 12.68 -1.16 -10.88
CA LEU A 15 12.28 -1.06 -9.48
C LEU A 15 13.28 -0.23 -8.67
N ASP A 16 14.57 -0.46 -8.87
CA ASP A 16 15.62 0.32 -8.21
C ASP A 16 15.58 1.79 -8.62
N ALA A 17 15.31 2.07 -9.91
CA ALA A 17 15.13 3.44 -10.39
C ALA A 17 13.91 4.12 -9.77
N GLU A 18 12.80 3.40 -9.59
CA GLU A 18 11.60 3.90 -8.94
C GLU A 18 11.84 4.20 -7.46
N ILE A 19 12.46 3.26 -6.73
CA ILE A 19 12.83 3.45 -5.32
C ILE A 19 13.75 4.67 -5.17
N THR A 20 14.76 4.79 -6.04
CA THR A 20 15.69 5.93 -6.04
C THR A 20 14.96 7.25 -6.29
N GLY A 21 13.99 7.27 -7.21
CA GLY A 21 13.15 8.44 -7.48
C GLY A 21 12.33 8.86 -6.26
N ILE A 22 11.68 7.91 -5.58
CA ILE A 22 10.91 8.16 -4.36
C ILE A 22 11.79 8.73 -3.26
N VAL A 23 12.97 8.12 -3.02
CA VAL A 23 13.92 8.61 -2.01
C VAL A 23 14.35 10.04 -2.33
N SER A 24 14.63 10.36 -3.60
CA SER A 24 15.04 11.70 -4.01
C SER A 24 13.95 12.74 -3.71
N ILE A 25 12.68 12.43 -4.03
CA ILE A 25 11.54 13.31 -3.74
C ILE A 25 11.40 13.56 -2.23
N LEU A 26 11.44 12.49 -1.42
CA LEU A 26 11.35 12.61 0.03
C LEU A 26 12.51 13.44 0.62
N MET A 27 13.69 13.39 -0.01
CA MET A 27 14.83 14.21 0.40
C MET A 27 14.69 15.67 0.05
N GLU A 28 14.16 15.99 -1.12
CA GLU A 28 13.83 17.36 -1.50
C GLU A 28 12.75 17.96 -0.59
N GLU A 29 11.73 17.17 -0.20
CA GLU A 29 10.62 17.65 0.62
C GLU A 29 10.99 17.88 2.08
N HIS A 30 11.74 16.96 2.69
CA HIS A 30 11.96 16.96 4.14
C HIS A 30 13.33 17.48 4.59
N GLY A 31 14.27 17.71 3.67
CA GLY A 31 15.55 18.38 3.91
C GLY A 31 16.55 17.65 4.82
N SER A 32 16.19 16.48 5.38
CA SER A 32 17.09 15.60 6.11
C SER A 32 16.65 14.15 6.04
N GLU A 33 17.62 13.22 5.97
CA GLU A 33 17.40 11.77 5.95
C GLU A 33 16.47 11.31 7.07
N ALA A 34 16.70 11.78 8.29
CA ALA A 34 15.89 11.41 9.45
C ALA A 34 14.43 11.89 9.33
N ALA A 35 14.19 13.06 8.74
CA ALA A 35 12.84 13.59 8.55
C ALA A 35 12.09 12.82 7.46
N ALA A 36 12.74 12.50 6.33
CA ALA A 36 12.14 11.70 5.28
C ALA A 36 11.84 10.26 5.72
N LEU A 37 12.76 9.61 6.45
CA LEU A 37 12.51 8.28 7.01
C LEU A 37 11.35 8.31 8.01
N ARG A 38 11.21 9.38 8.80
CA ARG A 38 10.07 9.54 9.72
C ARG A 38 8.76 9.69 8.96
N ALA A 39 8.73 10.47 7.88
CA ALA A 39 7.55 10.64 7.03
C ALA A 39 7.16 9.30 6.35
N LEU A 40 8.13 8.62 5.74
CA LEU A 40 7.92 7.31 5.13
C LEU A 40 7.38 6.29 6.15
N ALA A 41 7.96 6.23 7.35
CA ALA A 41 7.50 5.32 8.40
C ALA A 41 6.07 5.62 8.87
N HIS A 42 5.72 6.91 8.98
CA HIS A 42 4.36 7.33 9.31
C HIS A 42 3.36 6.84 8.25
N ASP A 43 3.63 7.09 6.98
CA ASP A 43 2.72 6.74 5.88
C ASP A 43 2.57 5.23 5.73
N PHE A 44 3.65 4.48 5.96
CA PHE A 44 3.61 3.03 5.95
C PHE A 44 2.72 2.47 7.08
N ILE A 45 2.78 3.06 8.28
CA ILE A 45 1.91 2.66 9.40
C ILE A 45 0.44 2.95 9.08
N VAL A 46 0.14 4.11 8.49
CA VAL A 46 -1.22 4.47 8.07
C VAL A 46 -1.74 3.50 7.02
N LEU A 47 -0.93 3.20 5.99
CA LEU A 47 -1.28 2.25 4.94
C LEU A 47 -1.58 0.86 5.50
N LEU A 48 -0.77 0.37 6.45
CA LEU A 48 -0.98 -0.91 7.10
C LEU A 48 -2.26 -0.93 7.94
N ALA A 49 -2.56 0.16 8.66
CA ALA A 49 -3.79 0.28 9.43
C ALA A 49 -5.04 0.26 8.53
N ASP A 50 -4.99 0.97 7.40
CA ASP A 50 -6.07 0.98 6.41
C ASP A 50 -6.21 -0.38 5.71
N ALA A 51 -5.10 -1.02 5.38
CA ALA A 51 -5.09 -2.37 4.82
C ALA A 51 -5.79 -3.35 5.77
N ASP A 52 -5.43 -3.35 7.06
CA ASP A 52 -6.03 -4.21 8.08
C ASP A 52 -7.55 -3.96 8.22
N ARG A 53 -7.97 -2.68 8.19
CA ARG A 53 -9.39 -2.32 8.16
C ARG A 53 -10.08 -2.80 6.88
N SER A 54 -9.43 -2.70 5.72
CA SER A 54 -10.02 -3.05 4.42
C SER A 54 -10.22 -4.56 4.21
N VAL A 55 -9.39 -5.40 4.84
CA VAL A 55 -9.47 -6.87 4.78
C VAL A 55 -10.22 -7.48 5.97
N SER A 56 -10.55 -6.67 6.98
CA SER A 56 -11.39 -7.08 8.10
C SER A 56 -12.76 -7.55 7.61
N ARG A 57 -13.11 -8.81 7.93
CA ARG A 57 -14.45 -9.39 7.68
C ARG A 57 -15.57 -8.54 8.26
N GLY A 58 -15.30 -7.76 9.32
CA GLY A 58 -16.23 -6.83 9.96
C GLY A 58 -16.48 -5.57 9.14
N PHE A 59 -15.50 -5.07 8.40
CA PHE A 59 -15.66 -3.91 7.50
C PHE A 59 -16.47 -4.28 6.26
N LEU A 60 -16.14 -5.40 5.59
CA LEU A 60 -16.92 -5.89 4.45
C LEU A 60 -18.37 -6.19 4.87
N ARG A 61 -18.59 -6.91 5.97
CA ARG A 61 -19.96 -7.15 6.45
C ARG A 61 -20.65 -5.87 6.93
N GLY A 62 -19.92 -4.92 7.52
CA GLY A 62 -20.45 -3.66 8.02
C GLY A 62 -20.93 -2.71 6.92
N LEU A 63 -20.16 -2.55 5.84
CA LEU A 63 -20.53 -1.72 4.68
C LEU A 63 -21.73 -2.28 3.92
N PHE A 64 -21.77 -3.59 3.69
CA PHE A 64 -22.91 -4.24 3.02
C PHE A 64 -24.14 -4.44 3.92
N SER A 65 -24.04 -4.19 5.23
CA SER A 65 -25.17 -4.33 6.17
C SER A 65 -25.77 -3.01 6.68
N GLN A 66 -25.22 -1.84 6.32
CA GLN A 66 -25.76 -0.56 6.76
C GLN A 66 -27.23 -0.33 6.34
N GLY A 67 -27.71 -0.99 5.29
CA GLY A 67 -29.13 -0.97 4.87
C GLY A 67 -29.89 -2.29 5.06
N ALA A 68 -29.25 -3.35 5.57
CA ALA A 68 -29.85 -4.69 5.68
C ALA A 68 -30.25 -5.08 7.12
N ARG A 69 -30.12 -4.15 8.08
CA ARG A 69 -30.56 -4.40 9.46
C ARG A 69 -32.09 -4.42 9.49
N PRO A 70 -32.72 -5.48 10.03
CA PRO A 70 -34.16 -5.52 10.20
C PRO A 70 -34.61 -4.33 11.05
N ILE A 71 -35.59 -3.56 10.55
CA ILE A 71 -36.28 -2.56 11.38
C ILE A 71 -37.13 -3.37 12.36
N PRO A 72 -36.95 -3.21 13.67
CA PRO A 72 -37.81 -3.89 14.64
C PRO A 72 -39.25 -3.44 14.38
N GLU A 73 -40.11 -4.38 13.97
CA GLU A 73 -41.53 -4.12 13.85
C GLU A 73 -42.04 -3.68 15.22
N LYS A 74 -42.63 -2.49 15.24
CA LYS A 74 -43.22 -1.94 16.44
C LYS A 74 -44.47 -2.77 16.74
N GLU A 75 -44.37 -3.67 17.71
CA GLU A 75 -45.50 -4.45 18.22
C GLU A 75 -46.67 -3.49 18.50
N SER A 76 -47.77 -3.68 17.77
CA SER A 76 -49.03 -2.93 17.91
C SER A 76 -49.98 -3.66 18.85
#